data_AF-A0A2Z6RRL7-F1
#
_entry.id   AF-A0A2Z6RRL7-F1
#
_cell.length_a   1.000
_cell.length_b   1.000
_cell.length_c   1.000
_cell.angle_alpha   90.00
_cell.angle_beta   90.00
_cell.angle_gamma   90.00
#
_symmetry.space_group_name_H-M   'P 1'
#
loop_
_entity.id
_entity.type
_entity.pdbx_description
1 polymer ?
#
loop_
_entity_poly.entity_id
_entity_poly.type
_entity_poly.pdbx_seq_one_letter_code
_entity_poly.pdbx_strand_id
1 'polypeptide(L)'
;MAKVATGFMEHHKWTSETPLSELAKYTEEINKSLRDDRKVRSNAKTRFRQLGLTKEQVEVLIPIRLTGKREEGRDTVDKIAQEIVENDYPSEKIKEISNNLAGSAPNPVAGSSRLTLLRKKLQNRGADHSKKEATKIPHITTESNKIQAHRHIFDEDEGFECPEHYYLEKVQERLEKCDIFLVSF
;
A
#
# COMPACT_ATOMS: atom_id res chain seq x y z
N MET A 1 4.96 -18.34 14.45
CA MET A 1 4.19 -17.69 13.35
C MET A 1 3.73 -18.65 12.25
N ALA A 2 4.26 -19.89 12.15
CA ALA A 2 3.78 -20.93 11.22
C ALA A 2 2.72 -21.90 11.82
N LYS A 3 2.36 -21.73 13.10
CA LYS A 3 1.49 -22.66 13.84
C LYS A 3 0.06 -22.73 13.29
N VAL A 4 -0.47 -21.60 12.83
CA VAL A 4 -1.83 -21.53 12.26
C VAL A 4 -1.92 -22.40 11.01
N ALA A 5 -1.05 -22.17 10.02
CA ALA A 5 -1.05 -22.94 8.78
C ALA A 5 -0.83 -24.44 9.03
N THR A 6 0.13 -24.80 9.91
CA THR A 6 0.36 -26.20 10.28
C THR A 6 -0.87 -26.82 10.95
N GLY A 7 -1.52 -26.10 11.89
CA GLY A 7 -2.71 -26.62 12.58
C GLY A 7 -3.89 -26.86 11.64
N PHE A 8 -4.13 -25.96 10.68
CA PHE A 8 -5.16 -26.18 9.64
C PHE A 8 -4.81 -27.38 8.75
N MET A 9 -3.56 -27.51 8.32
CA MET A 9 -3.12 -28.66 7.51
C MET A 9 -3.29 -29.99 8.26
N GLU A 10 -2.93 -30.05 9.54
CA GLU A 10 -3.06 -31.25 10.36
C GLU A 10 -4.53 -31.62 10.63
N HIS A 11 -5.37 -30.63 10.92
CA HIS A 11 -6.78 -30.86 11.24
C HIS A 11 -7.59 -31.30 10.02
N HIS A 12 -7.35 -30.69 8.86
CA HIS A 12 -8.13 -30.95 7.65
C HIS A 12 -7.47 -31.92 6.67
N LYS A 13 -6.20 -32.31 6.92
CA LYS A 13 -5.44 -33.25 6.08
C LYS A 13 -5.43 -32.87 4.60
N TRP A 14 -5.34 -31.57 4.31
CA TRP A 14 -5.34 -31.08 2.94
C TRP A 14 -4.09 -31.52 2.19
N THR A 15 -4.26 -31.72 0.88
CA THR A 15 -3.20 -32.10 -0.06
C THR A 15 -3.35 -31.30 -1.34
N SER A 16 -2.42 -31.49 -2.29
CA SER A 16 -2.54 -30.93 -3.64
C SER A 16 -3.79 -31.42 -4.39
N GLU A 17 -4.43 -32.50 -3.95
CA GLU A 17 -5.65 -33.05 -4.54
C GLU A 17 -6.92 -32.41 -3.97
N THR A 18 -6.83 -31.68 -2.85
CA THR A 18 -7.99 -31.03 -2.24
C THR A 18 -8.58 -29.97 -3.19
N PRO A 19 -9.88 -30.04 -3.52
CA PRO A 19 -10.48 -29.12 -4.48
C PRO A 19 -10.54 -27.69 -3.94
N LEU A 20 -10.36 -26.72 -4.83
CA LEU A 20 -10.39 -25.29 -4.48
C LEU A 20 -11.71 -24.88 -3.80
N SER A 21 -12.84 -25.48 -4.20
CA SER A 21 -14.16 -25.20 -3.63
C SER A 21 -14.29 -25.64 -2.17
N GLU A 22 -13.55 -26.67 -1.75
CA GLU A 22 -13.49 -27.09 -0.36
C GLU A 22 -12.62 -26.15 0.46
N LEU A 23 -11.44 -25.79 -0.05
CA LEU A 23 -10.54 -24.84 0.57
C LEU A 23 -11.19 -23.45 0.75
N ALA A 24 -11.99 -23.02 -0.23
CA ALA A 24 -12.68 -21.73 -0.21
C ALA A 24 -13.57 -21.55 1.04
N LYS A 25 -14.13 -22.64 1.58
CA LYS A 25 -14.99 -22.61 2.78
C LYS A 25 -14.24 -22.12 4.04
N TYR A 26 -12.92 -22.31 4.07
CA TYR A 26 -12.07 -21.98 5.23
C TYR A 26 -11.38 -20.63 5.11
N THR A 27 -11.59 -19.92 3.99
CA THR A 27 -10.95 -18.62 3.71
C THR A 27 -11.20 -17.60 4.83
N GLU A 28 -12.46 -17.45 5.25
CA GLU A 28 -12.84 -16.49 6.29
C GLU A 28 -12.26 -16.84 7.66
N GLU A 29 -12.26 -18.12 8.01
CA GLU A 29 -11.73 -18.60 9.28
C GLU A 29 -10.23 -18.35 9.38
N ILE A 30 -9.46 -18.77 8.35
CA ILE A 30 -8.02 -18.54 8.28
C ILE A 30 -7.71 -17.03 8.28
N ASN A 31 -8.47 -16.23 7.54
CA ASN A 31 -8.28 -14.79 7.52
C ASN A 31 -8.45 -14.15 8.91
N LYS A 32 -9.43 -14.61 9.71
CA LYS A 32 -9.61 -14.17 11.10
C LYS A 32 -8.44 -14.60 11.98
N SER A 33 -7.94 -15.83 11.84
CA SER A 33 -6.82 -16.35 12.63
C SER A 33 -5.49 -15.64 12.35
N LEU A 34 -5.24 -15.24 11.10
CA LEU A 34 -3.98 -14.60 10.71
C LEU A 34 -3.88 -13.12 11.11
N ARG A 35 -5.01 -12.51 11.49
CA ARG A 35 -5.14 -11.05 11.65
C ARG A 35 -4.72 -10.31 10.38
N ASP A 36 -4.81 -8.99 10.40
CA ASP A 36 -4.54 -8.17 9.22
C ASP A 36 -3.07 -7.76 9.07
N ASP A 37 -2.17 -8.68 9.43
CA ASP A 37 -0.72 -8.49 9.38
C ASP A 37 -0.13 -9.08 8.09
N ARG A 38 0.54 -8.23 7.30
CA ARG A 38 1.14 -8.61 6.02
C ARG A 38 2.22 -9.68 6.16
N LYS A 39 3.08 -9.58 7.19
CA LYS A 39 4.20 -10.51 7.42
C LYS A 39 3.67 -11.87 7.85
N VAL A 40 2.67 -11.90 8.71
CA VAL A 40 2.00 -13.14 9.16
C VAL A 40 1.35 -13.86 7.99
N ARG A 41 0.60 -13.14 7.15
CA ARG A 41 -0.04 -13.71 5.95
C ARG A 41 0.99 -14.26 4.97
N SER A 42 2.07 -13.52 4.73
CA SER A 42 3.15 -13.99 3.84
C SER A 42 3.81 -15.27 4.37
N ASN A 43 4.10 -15.33 5.67
CA ASN A 43 4.67 -16.52 6.29
C ASN A 43 3.73 -17.73 6.23
N ALA A 44 2.43 -17.52 6.45
CA ALA A 44 1.43 -18.58 6.33
C ALA A 44 1.32 -19.12 4.90
N LYS A 45 1.34 -18.24 3.89
CA LYS A 45 1.38 -18.65 2.47
C LYS A 45 2.60 -19.52 2.17
N THR A 46 3.78 -19.10 2.62
CA THR A 46 5.01 -19.89 2.46
C THR A 46 4.87 -21.25 3.14
N ARG A 47 4.30 -21.30 4.35
CA ARG A 47 4.13 -22.55 5.09
C ARG A 47 3.15 -23.50 4.40
N PHE A 48 2.01 -23.03 3.90
CA PHE A 48 1.07 -23.89 3.17
C PHE A 48 1.70 -24.49 1.91
N ARG A 49 2.52 -23.73 1.17
CA ARG A 49 3.28 -24.26 0.02
C ARG A 49 4.29 -25.33 0.43
N GLN A 50 5.02 -25.11 1.53
CA GLN A 50 5.95 -26.12 2.08
C GLN A 50 5.24 -27.40 2.52
N LEU A 51 3.98 -27.31 2.92
CA LEU A 51 3.16 -28.45 3.35
C LEU A 51 2.42 -29.13 2.19
N GLY A 52 2.66 -28.72 0.93
CA GLY A 52 2.19 -29.45 -0.26
C GLY A 52 1.00 -28.82 -0.99
N LEU A 53 0.49 -27.65 -0.57
CA LEU A 53 -0.55 -26.95 -1.33
C LEU A 53 0.04 -26.20 -2.53
N THR A 54 -0.69 -26.21 -3.64
CA THR A 54 -0.33 -25.47 -4.85
C THR A 54 -0.49 -23.95 -4.62
N LYS A 55 0.12 -23.17 -5.52
CA LYS A 55 0.01 -21.70 -5.46
C LYS A 55 -1.45 -21.24 -5.49
N GLU A 56 -2.27 -21.86 -6.33
CA GLU A 56 -3.68 -21.52 -6.51
C GLU A 56 -4.51 -21.85 -5.26
N GLN A 57 -4.31 -23.03 -4.69
CA GLN A 57 -4.94 -23.44 -3.43
C GLN A 57 -4.61 -22.45 -2.30
N VAL A 58 -3.34 -22.02 -2.20
CA VAL A 58 -2.90 -21.04 -1.21
C VAL A 58 -3.50 -19.65 -1.44
N GLU A 59 -3.70 -19.26 -2.70
CA GLU A 59 -4.36 -17.99 -3.04
C GLU A 59 -5.86 -18.02 -2.76
N VAL A 60 -6.51 -19.18 -2.85
CA VAL A 60 -7.90 -19.34 -2.39
C VAL A 60 -7.99 -19.21 -0.86
N LEU A 61 -7.15 -19.92 -0.10
CA LEU A 61 -7.17 -19.88 1.37
C LEU A 61 -6.75 -18.52 1.94
N ILE A 62 -5.74 -17.90 1.34
CA ILE A 62 -5.23 -16.60 1.73
C ILE A 62 -5.22 -15.70 0.49
N PRO A 63 -6.36 -15.08 0.15
CA PRO A 63 -6.45 -14.16 -0.97
C PRO A 63 -5.38 -13.08 -0.88
N ILE A 64 -4.82 -12.74 -2.05
CA ILE A 64 -3.99 -11.56 -2.19
C ILE A 64 -4.89 -10.37 -1.87
N ARG A 65 -4.71 -9.81 -0.68
CA ARG A 65 -5.26 -8.49 -0.39
C ARG A 65 -4.43 -7.51 -1.22
N LEU A 66 -4.96 -7.08 -2.36
CA LEU A 66 -4.43 -5.93 -3.10
C LEU A 66 -4.23 -4.82 -2.07
N THR A 67 -2.99 -4.40 -1.89
CA THR A 67 -2.64 -3.29 -1.00
C THR A 67 -3.33 -2.05 -1.58
N GLY A 68 -4.52 -1.72 -1.09
CA GLY A 68 -5.32 -0.64 -1.68
C GLY A 68 -6.85 -0.77 -1.59
N LYS A 69 -7.43 -1.97 -1.43
CA LYS A 69 -8.86 -2.06 -1.05
C LYS A 69 -8.97 -1.75 0.44
N ARG A 70 -9.02 -0.46 0.74
CA ARG A 70 -9.33 0.08 2.07
C ARG A 70 -10.63 -0.56 2.50
N GLU A 71 -10.64 -1.25 3.65
CA GLU A 71 -11.92 -1.51 4.31
C GLU A 71 -12.66 -0.17 4.40
N GLU A 72 -13.92 -0.13 3.98
CA GLU A 72 -14.80 0.98 4.28
C GLU A 72 -14.80 1.16 5.81
N GLY A 73 -14.17 2.23 6.28
CA GLY A 73 -13.91 2.46 7.69
C GLY A 73 -12.44 2.65 8.10
N ARG A 74 -11.46 2.23 7.27
CA ARG A 74 -10.02 2.44 7.52
C ARG A 74 -9.47 3.79 7.05
N ASP A 75 -10.17 4.47 6.15
CA ASP A 75 -9.76 5.79 5.67
C ASP A 75 -10.15 6.87 6.67
N THR A 76 -9.28 7.14 7.66
CA THR A 76 -9.50 8.20 8.66
C THR A 76 -9.76 9.56 8.01
N VAL A 77 -9.17 9.81 6.84
CA VAL A 77 -9.33 11.08 6.11
C VAL A 77 -10.72 11.20 5.50
N ASP A 78 -11.29 10.10 4.99
CA ASP A 78 -12.63 10.10 4.42
C ASP A 78 -13.70 10.30 5.49
N LYS A 79 -13.53 9.67 6.67
CA LYS A 79 -14.40 9.90 7.84
C LYS A 79 -14.37 11.35 8.29
N ILE A 80 -13.18 11.95 8.41
CA ILE A 80 -13.02 13.36 8.76
C ILE A 80 -13.68 14.26 7.69
N ALA A 81 -13.51 13.94 6.41
CA ALA A 81 -14.14 14.70 5.33
C ALA A 81 -15.67 14.63 5.41
N GLN A 82 -16.23 13.47 5.73
CA GLN A 82 -17.66 13.29 5.96
C GLN A 82 -18.15 14.10 7.15
N GLU A 83 -17.47 14.00 8.29
CA GLU A 83 -17.78 14.73 9.52
C GLU A 83 -17.79 16.26 9.30
N ILE A 84 -16.81 16.81 8.58
CA ILE A 84 -16.75 18.24 8.26
C ILE A 84 -17.88 18.69 7.31
N VAL A 85 -18.35 17.80 6.43
CA VAL A 85 -19.44 18.13 5.50
C VAL A 85 -20.79 18.08 6.21
N GLU A 86 -21.02 17.04 7.02
CA GLU A 86 -22.27 16.83 7.76
C GLU A 86 -22.47 17.85 8.89
N ASN A 87 -21.39 18.32 9.51
CA ASN A 87 -21.44 19.32 10.57
C ASN A 87 -21.16 20.73 10.04
N ASP A 88 -21.83 21.72 10.61
CA ASP A 88 -21.58 23.14 10.33
C ASP A 88 -20.47 23.68 11.24
N TYR A 89 -19.25 23.19 11.04
CA TYR A 89 -18.11 23.62 11.85
C TYR A 89 -17.61 25.01 11.46
N PRO A 90 -17.29 25.87 12.45
CA PRO A 90 -16.56 27.10 12.18
C PRO A 90 -15.16 26.79 11.66
N SER A 91 -14.58 27.74 10.93
CA SER A 91 -13.26 27.58 10.30
C SER A 91 -12.16 27.21 11.31
N GLU A 92 -12.23 27.71 12.53
CA GLU A 92 -11.29 27.42 13.63
C GLU A 92 -11.29 25.94 13.97
N LYS A 93 -12.47 25.31 14.01
CA LYS A 93 -12.60 23.88 14.31
C LYS A 93 -12.05 23.02 13.18
N ILE A 94 -12.28 23.43 11.93
CA ILE A 94 -11.74 22.74 10.75
C ILE A 94 -10.21 22.84 10.72
N LYS A 95 -9.65 24.00 11.09
CA LYS A 95 -8.19 24.20 11.25
C LYS A 95 -7.63 23.28 12.32
N GLU A 96 -8.28 23.17 13.47
CA GLU A 96 -7.88 22.27 14.56
C GLU A 96 -7.84 20.80 14.11
N ILE A 97 -8.93 20.32 13.49
CA ILE A 97 -9.03 18.96 12.94
C ILE A 97 -7.92 18.70 11.91
N SER A 98 -7.68 19.67 11.03
CA SER A 98 -6.63 19.58 9.99
C SER A 98 -5.24 19.52 10.61
N ASN A 99 -4.96 20.31 11.65
CA ASN A 99 -3.69 20.30 12.36
C ASN A 99 -3.46 18.95 13.04
N ASN A 100 -4.47 18.40 13.72
CA ASN A 100 -4.40 17.08 14.34
C ASN A 100 -4.17 15.96 13.30
N LEU A 101 -4.87 16.04 12.16
CA LEU A 101 -4.70 15.09 11.06
C LEU A 101 -3.27 15.10 10.52
N ALA A 102 -2.70 16.29 10.30
CA ALA A 102 -1.35 16.42 9.79
C ALA A 102 -0.28 16.08 10.84
N GLY A 103 -0.48 16.47 12.10
CA GLY A 103 0.42 16.20 13.22
C GLY A 103 0.49 14.72 13.63
N SER A 104 -0.55 13.93 13.36
CA SER A 104 -0.50 12.47 13.55
C SER A 104 0.31 11.72 12.48
N ALA A 105 0.81 12.41 11.46
CA ALA A 105 1.68 11.80 10.44
C ALA A 105 3.13 11.71 10.94
N PRO A 106 3.92 10.74 10.45
CA PRO A 106 5.30 10.53 10.92
C PRO A 106 6.27 11.65 10.50
N ASN A 107 5.92 12.47 9.51
CA ASN A 107 6.74 13.60 9.07
C ASN A 107 5.88 14.66 8.33
N PRO A 108 6.40 15.88 8.13
CA PRO A 108 5.65 16.97 7.47
C PRO A 108 5.20 16.64 6.05
N VAL A 109 5.96 15.86 5.29
CA VAL A 109 5.59 15.44 3.92
C VAL A 109 4.37 14.53 3.93
N ALA A 110 4.34 13.55 4.84
CA ALA A 110 3.19 12.69 5.06
C ALA A 110 1.98 13.49 5.58
N GLY A 111 2.20 14.47 6.47
CA GLY A 111 1.15 15.38 6.95
C GLY A 111 0.53 16.20 5.82
N SER A 112 1.36 16.83 4.99
CA SER A 112 0.96 17.57 3.79
C SER A 112 0.18 16.71 2.80
N SER A 113 0.62 15.47 2.59
CA SER A 113 -0.09 14.49 1.75
C SER A 113 -1.49 14.17 2.29
N ARG A 114 -1.64 13.97 3.60
CA ARG A 114 -2.94 13.73 4.24
C ARG A 114 -3.88 14.94 4.10
N LEU A 115 -3.38 16.17 4.25
CA LEU A 115 -4.17 17.39 4.01
C LEU A 115 -4.61 17.53 2.55
N THR A 116 -3.74 17.15 1.61
CA THR A 116 -4.07 17.13 0.18
C THR A 116 -5.17 16.11 -0.12
N LEU A 117 -5.09 14.93 0.50
CA LEU A 117 -6.13 13.92 0.39
C LEU A 117 -7.45 14.42 1.00
N LEU A 118 -7.42 15.06 2.17
CA LEU A 118 -8.62 15.61 2.83
C LEU A 118 -9.35 16.60 1.90
N ARG A 119 -8.61 17.53 1.29
CA ARG A 119 -9.17 18.51 0.34
C ARG A 119 -9.85 17.85 -0.86
N LYS A 120 -9.24 16.80 -1.43
CA LYS A 120 -9.86 16.02 -2.51
C LYS A 120 -11.15 15.33 -2.06
N LYS A 121 -11.15 14.73 -0.87
CA LYS A 121 -12.34 14.08 -0.31
C LYS A 121 -13.48 15.07 -0.03
N LEU A 122 -13.16 16.23 0.53
CA LEU A 122 -14.10 17.34 0.73
C LEU A 122 -14.70 17.82 -0.61
N GLN A 123 -13.86 17.97 -1.64
CA GLN A 123 -14.33 18.34 -2.98
C GLN A 123 -15.29 17.31 -3.56
N ASN A 124 -14.95 16.03 -3.47
CA ASN A 124 -15.80 14.95 -3.97
C ASN A 124 -17.15 14.87 -3.24
N ARG A 125 -17.22 15.36 -1.99
CA ARG A 125 -18.43 15.42 -1.16
C ARG A 125 -19.18 16.76 -1.28
N GLY A 126 -18.78 17.64 -2.18
CA GLY A 126 -19.47 18.91 -2.41
C GLY A 126 -19.24 19.98 -1.34
N ALA A 127 -18.18 19.86 -0.53
CA ALA A 127 -17.83 20.88 0.46
C ALA A 127 -17.61 22.25 -0.22
N ASP A 128 -18.05 23.30 0.47
CA ASP A 128 -17.90 24.68 0.03
C ASP A 128 -16.42 25.11 0.04
N HIS A 129 -16.17 26.29 -0.53
CA HIS A 129 -14.83 26.83 -0.61
C HIS A 129 -14.24 27.15 0.77
N SER A 130 -15.05 27.63 1.71
CA SER A 130 -14.57 28.03 3.04
C SER A 130 -14.05 26.85 3.84
N LYS A 131 -14.76 25.71 3.85
CA LYS A 131 -14.32 24.48 4.50
C LYS A 131 -13.00 23.98 3.91
N LYS A 132 -12.81 24.08 2.59
CA LYS A 132 -11.54 23.69 1.94
C LYS A 132 -10.39 24.62 2.33
N GLU A 133 -10.60 25.93 2.32
CA GLU A 133 -9.56 26.89 2.69
C GLU A 133 -9.14 26.74 4.15
N ALA A 134 -10.09 26.45 5.06
CA ALA A 134 -9.79 26.22 6.47
C ALA A 134 -8.88 25.00 6.71
N THR A 135 -8.77 24.06 5.76
CA THR A 135 -7.83 22.92 5.86
C THR A 135 -6.39 23.26 5.47
N LYS A 136 -6.14 24.45 4.89
CA LYS A 136 -4.78 24.85 4.49
C LYS A 136 -3.97 25.22 5.71
N ILE A 137 -2.82 24.57 5.86
CA ILE A 137 -1.87 24.81 6.95
C ILE A 137 -0.52 25.20 6.32
N PRO A 138 -0.22 26.51 6.23
CA PRO A 138 0.96 27.01 5.53
C PRO A 138 2.27 26.46 6.10
N HIS A 139 2.43 26.42 7.42
CA HIS A 139 3.68 25.97 8.04
C HIS A 139 4.03 24.51 7.65
N ILE A 140 3.06 23.59 7.64
CA ILE A 140 3.28 22.19 7.24
C ILE A 140 3.65 22.10 5.75
N THR A 141 3.01 22.92 4.92
CA THR A 141 3.30 22.96 3.48
C THR A 141 4.73 23.47 3.25
N THR A 142 5.13 24.54 3.96
CA THR A 142 6.48 25.09 3.91
C THR A 142 7.53 24.07 4.34
N GLU A 143 7.32 23.39 5.46
CA GLU A 143 8.26 22.36 5.95
C GLU A 143 8.33 21.14 5.01
N SER A 144 7.18 20.69 4.47
CA SER A 144 7.15 19.65 3.45
C SER A 144 7.97 20.03 2.22
N ASN A 145 7.78 21.24 1.71
CA ASN A 145 8.48 21.72 0.51
C ASN A 145 9.99 21.82 0.74
N LYS A 146 10.42 22.29 1.92
CA LYS A 146 11.85 22.31 2.29
C LYS A 146 12.47 20.91 2.28
N ILE A 147 11.80 19.92 2.89
CA ILE A 147 12.27 18.53 2.92
C ILE A 147 12.38 17.96 1.50
N GLN A 148 11.38 18.21 0.66
CA GLN A 148 11.37 17.72 -0.72
C GLN A 148 12.44 18.39 -1.58
N ALA A 149 12.62 19.71 -1.46
CA ALA A 149 13.68 20.45 -2.16
C ALA A 149 15.08 19.99 -1.74
N HIS A 150 15.31 19.79 -0.44
CA HIS A 150 16.57 19.25 0.04
C HIS A 150 16.85 17.85 -0.49
N ARG A 151 15.85 16.96 -0.53
CA ARG A 151 16.02 15.63 -1.13
C ARG A 151 16.40 15.71 -2.61
N HIS A 152 15.75 16.60 -3.36
CA HIS A 152 16.05 16.81 -4.77
C HIS A 152 17.51 17.23 -5.02
N ILE A 153 18.05 18.14 -4.20
CA ILE A 153 19.46 18.57 -4.31
C ILE A 153 20.41 17.40 -4.05
N PHE A 154 20.12 16.57 -3.04
CA PHE A 154 20.95 15.39 -2.75
C PHE A 154 20.87 14.34 -3.86
N ASP A 155 19.69 14.13 -4.44
CA ASP A 155 19.50 13.19 -5.57
C ASP A 155 20.22 13.67 -6.85
N GLU A 156 20.46 14.98 -7.00
CA GLU A 156 21.26 15.56 -8.11
C GLU A 156 22.78 15.34 -7.89
N ASP A 157 23.26 15.48 -6.66
CA ASP A 157 24.69 15.33 -6.31
C ASP A 157 25.13 13.86 -6.19
N GLU A 158 24.23 12.94 -5.84
CA GLU A 158 24.49 11.49 -5.73
C GLU A 158 24.53 10.76 -7.08
N GLY A 159 24.60 11.49 -8.20
CA GLY A 159 24.65 11.00 -9.59
C GLY A 159 24.81 9.48 -9.72
N PHE A 160 23.78 8.81 -10.22
CA PHE A 160 23.73 7.34 -10.28
C PHE A 160 25.01 6.76 -10.90
N GLU A 161 25.85 6.11 -10.06
CA GLU A 161 26.96 5.29 -10.52
C GLU A 161 26.39 4.08 -11.25
N CYS A 162 26.11 4.27 -12.54
CA CYS A 162 25.63 3.22 -13.41
C CYS A 162 26.69 2.12 -13.45
N PRO A 163 26.37 0.90 -12.99
CA PRO A 163 27.29 -0.22 -13.10
C PRO A 163 27.77 -0.40 -14.54
N GLU A 164 29.04 -0.79 -14.71
CA GLU A 164 29.65 -0.90 -16.05
C GLU A 164 28.83 -1.77 -17.00
N HIS A 165 28.17 -2.82 -16.49
CA HIS A 165 27.33 -3.71 -17.28
C HIS A 165 26.06 -3.07 -17.87
N TYR A 166 25.73 -1.83 -17.48
CA TYR A 166 24.64 -1.03 -18.05
C TYR A 166 25.15 0.12 -18.93
N TYR A 167 26.47 0.29 -19.11
CA TYR A 167 26.99 1.23 -20.11
C TYR A 167 26.57 0.82 -21.51
N LEU A 168 26.30 1.82 -22.36
CA LEU A 168 25.81 1.62 -23.73
C LEU A 168 26.71 0.67 -24.51
N GLU A 169 28.02 0.82 -24.37
CA GLU A 169 29.04 -0.02 -25.00
C GLU A 169 28.91 -1.51 -24.58
N LYS A 170 28.77 -1.78 -23.28
CA LYS A 170 28.58 -3.15 -22.75
C LYS A 170 27.23 -3.74 -23.11
N VAL A 171 26.20 -2.90 -23.27
CA VAL A 171 24.89 -3.32 -23.77
C VAL A 171 24.99 -3.70 -25.25
N GLN A 172 25.67 -2.90 -26.07
CA GLN A 172 25.91 -3.17 -27.49
C GLN A 172 26.72 -4.45 -27.70
N GLU A 173 27.82 -4.64 -26.97
CA GLU A 173 28.65 -5.85 -27.07
C GLU A 173 27.85 -7.14 -26.79
N ARG A 174 26.89 -7.08 -25.87
CA ARG A 174 26.00 -8.22 -25.59
C ARG A 174 24.97 -8.45 -26.67
N LEU A 175 24.39 -7.38 -27.22
CA LEU A 175 23.44 -7.48 -28.32
C LEU A 175 24.08 -8.03 -29.59
N GLU A 176 25.34 -7.67 -29.88
CA GLU A 176 26.10 -8.23 -30.99
C GLU A 176 26.42 -9.72 -30.82
N LYS A 177 26.57 -10.20 -29.58
CA LYS A 177 26.75 -11.63 -29.26
C LYS A 177 25.43 -12.44 -29.32
N CYS A 178 24.29 -11.76 -29.34
CA CYS A 178 23.01 -12.42 -29.53
C CYS A 178 22.76 -12.56 -31.04
N ASP A 179 22.85 -13.78 -31.58
CA ASP A 179 22.33 -14.09 -32.91
C ASP A 179 20.80 -14.00 -32.89
N ILE A 180 20.26 -12.80 -33.10
CA ILE A 180 18.81 -12.53 -33.15
C ILE A 180 18.16 -13.12 -34.42
N PHE A 181 18.94 -13.75 -35.30
CA PHE A 181 18.49 -14.29 -36.59
C PHE A 181 18.12 -15.78 -36.58
N LEU A 182 18.14 -16.48 -35.44
CA LEU A 182 17.71 -17.88 -35.33
C LEU A 182 16.24 -18.06 -34.91
N VAL A 183 15.33 -17.27 -35.48
CA VAL A 183 13.91 -17.64 -35.53
C VAL A 183 13.38 -17.35 -36.93
N SER A 184 13.73 -18.23 -37.87
CA SER A 184 12.94 -18.43 -39.08
C SER A 184 11.61 -19.09 -38.69
N PHE A 185 10.50 -18.39 -38.95
CA PHE A 185 9.12 -18.88 -38.88
C PHE A 185 8.89 -20.09 -39.80
#